data_AF-D3MST7-F1
#
_entry.id   AF-D3MST7-F1
#
_cell.length_a   1.000
_cell.length_b   1.000
_cell.length_c   1.000
_cell.angle_alpha   90.00
_cell.angle_beta   90.00
_cell.angle_gamma   90.00
#
_symmetry.space_group_name_H-M   'P 1'
#
loop_
_entity.id
_entity.type
_entity.pdbx_description
1 polymer ?
#
loop_
_entity_poly.entity_id
_entity_poly.type
_entity_poly.pdbx_seq_one_letter_code
_entity_poly.pdbx_strand_id
1 'polypeptide(L)' 'MVNYNNNITRKEECDYPMKCPVCGNWVDFFDICDNCGYQNQGIDIDNGVKGPNKMTLTKAREAYARGEQVE' A
#
# COMPACT_ATOMS: atom_id res chain seq x y z
N MET A 1 -18.95 7.65 -19.35
CA MET A 1 -19.43 8.04 -18.01
C MET A 1 -19.59 6.74 -17.22
N VAL A 2 -18.71 6.48 -16.25
CA VAL A 2 -18.79 5.24 -15.47
C VAL A 2 -19.44 5.58 -14.13
N ASN A 3 -20.61 4.99 -13.87
CA ASN A 3 -21.36 5.13 -12.63
C ASN A 3 -20.75 4.20 -11.58
N TYR A 4 -20.25 4.75 -10.48
CA TYR A 4 -19.71 3.99 -9.36
C TYR A 4 -20.79 3.77 -8.30
N ASN A 5 -21.28 2.53 -8.20
CA ASN A 5 -22.15 2.07 -7.12
C ASN A 5 -21.28 1.56 -5.96
N ASN A 6 -21.40 2.22 -4.79
CA ASN A 6 -20.48 2.14 -3.65
C ASN A 6 -20.66 0.93 -2.69
N ASN A 7 -21.13 -0.23 -3.17
CA ASN A 7 -21.44 -1.37 -2.29
C ASN A 7 -20.78 -2.69 -2.76
N ILE A 8 -19.46 -2.75 -2.85
CA ILE A 8 -18.73 -3.97 -3.25
C ILE A 8 -18.11 -4.64 -2.02
N THR A 9 -18.62 -5.83 -1.69
CA THR A 9 -18.07 -6.73 -0.66
C THR A 9 -17.51 -7.99 -1.32
N ARG A 10 -16.22 -8.26 -1.06
CA ARG A 10 -15.40 -9.46 -1.39
C ARG A 10 -14.71 -9.49 -2.76
N LYS A 11 -13.38 -9.37 -2.70
CA LYS A 11 -12.26 -10.11 -3.36
C LYS A 11 -12.31 -10.57 -4.83
N GLU A 12 -13.43 -10.53 -5.55
CA GLU A 12 -13.56 -11.14 -6.89
C GLU A 12 -13.78 -10.15 -8.04
N GLU A 13 -13.83 -8.84 -7.76
CA GLU A 13 -13.79 -7.78 -8.78
C GLU A 13 -12.69 -6.77 -8.39
N CYS A 14 -11.45 -7.04 -8.82
CA CYS A 14 -10.36 -6.09 -8.68
C CYS A 14 -10.57 -4.96 -9.68
N ASP A 15 -11.31 -3.92 -9.26
CA ASP A 15 -11.46 -2.68 -10.01
C ASP A 15 -10.12 -1.91 -9.96
N TYR A 16 -9.30 -2.13 -10.98
CA TYR A 16 -8.05 -1.41 -11.24
C TYR A 16 -8.25 -0.57 -12.50
N PRO A 17 -7.92 0.73 -12.50
CA PRO A 17 -7.22 1.57 -11.48
C PRO A 17 -8.09 2.17 -10.35
N MET A 18 -7.47 2.72 -9.29
CA MET A 18 -8.14 3.51 -8.23
C MET A 18 -7.92 5.02 -8.35
N LYS A 19 -8.73 5.82 -7.64
CA LYS A 19 -8.50 7.28 -7.54
C LYS A 19 -7.35 7.60 -6.59
N CYS A 20 -6.33 8.30 -7.10
CA CYS A 20 -5.21 8.82 -6.33
C CYS A 20 -5.73 9.70 -5.19
N PRO A 21 -5.38 9.39 -3.92
CA PRO A 21 -5.89 10.14 -2.78
C PRO A 21 -5.29 11.56 -2.67
N VAL A 22 -4.22 11.84 -3.41
CA VAL A 22 -3.55 13.15 -3.40
C VAL A 22 -4.18 14.11 -4.42
N CYS A 23 -4.40 13.65 -5.65
CA CYS A 23 -4.82 14.54 -6.75
C CYS A 23 -6.07 14.11 -7.52
N GLY A 24 -6.66 12.95 -7.21
CA GLY A 24 -7.87 12.46 -7.88
C GLY A 24 -7.68 11.91 -9.31
N ASN A 25 -6.45 11.83 -9.82
CA ASN A 25 -6.16 11.09 -11.05
C ASN A 25 -6.26 9.58 -10.84
N TRP A 26 -6.47 8.83 -11.91
CA TRP A 26 -6.42 7.37 -11.85
C TRP A 26 -4.97 6.91 -11.67
N VAL A 27 -4.77 5.92 -10.82
CA VAL A 27 -3.47 5.28 -10.56
C VAL A 27 -3.70 3.79 -10.34
N ASP A 28 -2.89 2.97 -10.99
CA ASP A 28 -2.88 1.51 -10.76
C ASP A 28 -2.31 1.19 -9.37
N PHE A 29 -2.53 -0.01 -8.87
CA PHE A 29 -1.87 -0.39 -7.62
C PHE A 29 -0.43 -0.79 -7.88
N PHE A 30 0.41 -0.58 -6.86
CA PHE A 30 1.85 -0.78 -6.94
C PHE A 30 2.51 0.09 -8.03
N ASP A 31 1.89 1.22 -8.37
CA ASP A 31 2.36 2.17 -9.38
C ASP A 31 2.47 3.60 -8.83
N ILE A 32 3.14 4.47 -9.56
CA ILE A 32 3.36 5.88 -9.24
C ILE A 32 2.37 6.73 -10.04
N CYS A 33 1.64 7.62 -9.37
CA CYS A 33 0.74 8.55 -10.04
C CYS A 33 1.54 9.52 -10.92
N ASP A 34 1.37 9.43 -12.24
CA ASP A 34 2.06 10.26 -13.23
C ASP A 34 1.88 11.78 -13.04
N ASN A 35 0.82 12.20 -12.36
CA ASN A 35 0.51 13.62 -12.18
C ASN A 35 1.13 14.24 -10.91
N CYS A 36 1.21 13.48 -9.82
CA CYS A 36 1.63 14.04 -8.52
C CYS A 36 2.75 13.24 -7.83
N GLY A 37 3.17 12.11 -8.39
CA GLY A 37 4.21 11.25 -7.84
C GLY A 37 3.78 10.41 -6.65
N TYR A 38 2.49 10.35 -6.30
CA TYR A 38 2.00 9.47 -5.24
C TYR A 38 2.27 8.00 -5.57
N GLN A 39 2.99 7.29 -4.71
CA GLN A 39 3.33 5.88 -4.90
C GLN A 39 2.26 5.01 -4.25
N ASN A 40 1.35 4.47 -5.06
CA ASN A 40 0.30 3.59 -4.58
C ASN A 40 0.90 2.24 -4.17
N GLN A 41 0.91 1.92 -2.88
CA GLN A 41 1.44 0.66 -2.36
C GLN A 41 0.41 -0.48 -2.37
N GLY A 42 -0.74 -0.27 -3.01
CA GLY A 42 -1.88 -1.18 -3.01
C GLY A 42 -2.63 -1.19 -1.67
N ILE A 43 -3.49 -2.20 -1.46
CA ILE A 43 -4.16 -2.37 -0.17
C ILE A 43 -3.09 -2.73 0.85
N ASP A 44 -2.82 -1.79 1.74
CA ASP A 44 -1.86 -1.94 2.80
C ASP A 44 -2.35 -2.99 3.82
N ILE A 45 -1.82 -4.19 3.68
CA ILE A 45 -1.82 -5.22 4.72
C ILE A 45 -0.38 -5.40 5.21
N ASP A 46 0.25 -4.32 5.67
CA ASP A 46 1.46 -4.44 6.49
C ASP A 46 1.12 -4.84 7.93
N ASN A 47 0.70 -6.10 8.10
CA ASN A 47 0.45 -6.70 9.41
C ASN A 47 1.53 -7.71 9.82
N GLY A 48 2.69 -7.74 9.15
CA GLY A 48 3.65 -8.80 9.41
C GLY A 48 4.98 -8.69 8.71
N VAL A 49 5.75 -9.75 8.85
CA VAL A 49 7.06 -9.92 8.24
C VAL A 49 6.86 -10.25 6.76
N LYS A 50 7.40 -9.43 5.85
CA LYS A 50 7.31 -9.64 4.39
C LYS A 50 8.64 -10.16 3.84
N GLY A 51 8.57 -11.11 2.92
CA GLY A 51 9.76 -11.66 2.25
C GLY A 51 10.73 -12.35 3.21
N PRO A 52 12.05 -12.24 3.01
CA PRO A 52 13.06 -12.92 3.84
C PRO A 52 13.33 -12.24 5.18
N ASN A 53 12.70 -11.10 5.46
CA ASN A 53 12.87 -10.42 6.74
C ASN A 53 12.44 -11.34 7.88
N LYS A 54 12.96 -11.11 9.09
CA LYS A 54 12.53 -11.85 10.29
C LYS A 54 11.77 -11.00 11.29
N MET A 55 11.79 -9.68 11.12
CA MET A 55 11.00 -8.74 11.93
C MET A 55 10.22 -7.74 11.07
N THR A 56 9.21 -7.13 11.69
CA THR A 56 8.45 -6.04 11.05
C THR A 56 9.30 -4.78 10.99
N LEU A 57 8.96 -3.86 10.08
CA LEU A 57 9.65 -2.58 9.97
C LEU A 57 9.63 -1.81 11.30
N THR A 58 8.50 -1.84 12.02
CA THR A 58 8.39 -1.23 13.36
C THR A 58 9.39 -1.81 14.34
N LYS A 59 9.49 -3.14 14.43
CA LYS A 59 10.46 -3.81 15.33
C LYS A 59 11.91 -3.50 14.94
N ALA A 60 12.20 -3.45 13.64
CA ALA A 60 13.53 -3.08 13.14
C ALA A 60 13.93 -1.66 13.55
N ARG A 61 13.01 -0.69 13.46
CA ARG A 61 13.25 0.70 13.88
C ARG A 61 13.52 0.81 15.38
N GLU A 62 12.77 0.08 16.20
CA GLU A 62 12.99 0.03 17.64
C GLU A 62 14.32 -0.61 18.01
N ALA A 63 14.67 -1.75 17.40
CA ALA A 63 15.94 -2.43 17.62
C ALA A 63 17.13 -1.51 17.28
N TYR A 64 17.07 -0.84 16.13
CA TYR A 64 18.09 0.12 15.72
C TYR A 64 18.25 1.26 16.74
N ALA A 65 17.15 1.84 17.21
CA ALA A 65 17.17 2.91 18.21
C ALA A 65 17.78 2.47 19.56
N ARG A 66 17.65 1.19 19.92
CA ARG A 66 18.25 0.59 21.12
C ARG A 66 19.67 0.08 20.90
N GLY A 67 20.21 0.15 19.67
CA GLY A 67 21.50 -0.43 19.33
C GLY A 67 21.51 -1.97 19.31
N GLU A 68 20.33 -2.59 19.15
CA GLU A 68 20.15 -4.03 19.04
C GLU A 68 20.33 -4.49 17.59
N GLN A 69 20.51 -5.80 17.41
CA GLN A 69 20.61 -6.41 16.08
C GLN A 69 19.27 -6.33 15.33
N VAL A 70 19.33 -5.92 14.06
CA VAL A 70 18.21 -5.96 13.11
C VAL A 70 18.31 -7.25 12.29
N GLU A 71 17.21 -8.00 12.16
CA GLU A 71 17.14 -9.33 11.50
C GLU A 71 16.09 -9.46 10.40
#